data_AF-A0A382ZFA8-F1
#
_entry.id   AF-A0A382ZFA8-F1
#
_cell.length_a   1.000
_cell.length_b   1.000
_cell.length_c   1.000
_cell.angle_alpha   90.00
_cell.angle_beta   90.00
_cell.angle_gamma   90.00
#
_symmetry.space_group_name_H-M   'P 1'
#
loop_
_entity.id
_entity.type
_entity.pdbx_description
1 polymer ?
#
loop_
_entity_poly.entity_id
_entity_poly.type
_entity_poly.pdbx_seq_one_letter_code
_entity_poly.pdbx_strand_id
1 'polypeptide(L)'
;MSTENNLEPIFKNSIKILTDLIAFKTISGEDNNSLINYCDEILKKNGASSFKTYDEEKKRVNLFASLKSKKTSNKKPIIFSGHTDVVPVSKNWSTDPFVATIKNEKIYGRGSCDMKGFIACTLAYAPIFAKTNLDRDINFSFTFDEETACQGAPILINELKKKGINSGICIVGEPTNMKIVDAHKGCYEYTTHFEGLAGHGSKPEKGVNAVEFAVRYINKLMELRETLKANAPKDCIF
;
A
#
# COMPACT_ATOMS: atom_id res chain seq x y z
N MET A 1 34.34 3.22 9.94
CA MET A 1 33.66 4.14 10.87
C MET A 1 32.20 3.73 10.93
N SER A 2 31.81 2.96 11.93
CA SER A 2 30.40 2.68 12.20
C SER A 2 29.76 3.99 12.66
N THR A 3 28.87 4.55 11.85
CA THR A 3 27.91 5.52 12.36
C THR A 3 26.92 4.73 13.20
N GLU A 4 27.22 4.57 14.49
CA GLU A 4 26.21 4.20 15.47
C GLU A 4 25.23 5.37 15.56
N ASN A 5 24.31 5.43 14.59
CA ASN A 5 23.13 6.25 14.71
C ASN A 5 22.47 5.85 16.02
N ASN A 6 22.28 6.80 16.93
CA ASN A 6 21.55 6.52 18.16
C ASN A 6 20.14 6.07 17.76
N LEU A 7 19.88 4.77 17.89
CA LEU A 7 18.64 4.15 17.44
C LEU A 7 17.45 4.56 18.30
N GLU A 8 17.68 4.97 19.55
CA GLU A 8 16.62 5.29 20.49
C GLU A 8 15.83 6.56 20.10
N PRO A 9 16.45 7.70 19.74
CA PRO A 9 15.74 8.85 19.17
C PRO A 9 14.96 8.51 17.90
N ILE A 10 15.52 7.67 17.02
CA ILE A 10 14.87 7.28 15.76
C ILE A 10 13.64 6.44 16.05
N PHE A 11 13.77 5.48 16.95
CA PHE A 11 12.68 4.62 17.40
C PHE A 11 11.56 5.41 18.08
N LYS A 12 11.90 6.35 18.98
CA LYS A 12 10.90 7.25 19.59
C LYS A 12 10.19 8.10 18.53
N ASN A 13 10.92 8.60 17.54
CA ASN A 13 10.35 9.38 16.46
C ASN A 13 9.47 8.54 15.53
N SER A 14 9.84 7.30 15.22
CA SER A 14 9.01 6.42 14.40
C SER A 14 7.70 6.06 15.10
N ILE A 15 7.71 5.83 16.42
CA ILE A 15 6.47 5.64 17.20
C ILE A 15 5.58 6.87 17.14
N LYS A 16 6.16 8.07 17.29
CA LYS A 16 5.41 9.33 17.20
C LYS A 16 4.78 9.50 15.82
N ILE A 17 5.57 9.36 14.76
CA ILE A 17 5.08 9.47 13.38
C ILE A 17 4.00 8.42 13.13
N LEU A 18 4.19 7.17 13.56
CA LEU A 18 3.19 6.12 13.39
C LEU A 18 1.88 6.45 14.13
N THR A 19 1.98 7.02 15.33
CA THR A 19 0.82 7.48 16.10
C THR A 19 0.05 8.56 15.35
N ASP A 20 0.74 9.55 14.79
CA ASP A 20 0.15 10.60 13.97
C ASP A 20 -0.49 10.01 12.69
N LEU A 21 0.20 9.07 12.04
CA LEU A 21 -0.28 8.42 10.81
C LEU A 21 -1.55 7.58 11.05
N ILE A 22 -1.64 6.87 12.17
CA ILE A 22 -2.84 6.09 12.56
C ILE A 22 -4.04 7.01 12.77
N ALA A 23 -3.84 8.25 13.25
CA ALA A 23 -4.92 9.20 13.49
C ALA A 23 -5.61 9.69 12.20
N PHE A 24 -4.91 9.67 11.06
CA PHE A 24 -5.53 9.97 9.77
C PHE A 24 -6.40 8.79 9.30
N LYS A 25 -7.71 9.04 9.18
CA LYS A 25 -8.71 8.07 8.71
C LYS A 25 -8.71 7.96 7.19
N THR A 26 -7.64 7.38 6.64
CA THR A 26 -7.43 7.22 5.20
C THR A 26 -8.02 5.90 4.72
N ILE A 27 -9.32 5.70 4.88
CA ILE A 27 -9.97 4.46 4.39
C ILE A 27 -9.92 4.45 2.85
N SER A 28 -9.64 3.31 2.25
CA SER A 28 -9.53 3.21 0.78
C SER A 28 -10.80 3.75 0.08
N GLY A 29 -10.60 4.57 -0.95
CA GLY A 29 -11.66 5.32 -1.64
C GLY A 29 -12.00 6.68 -1.02
N GLU A 30 -11.52 7.01 0.18
CA GLU A 30 -11.73 8.30 0.84
C GLU A 30 -10.55 9.28 0.63
N ASP A 31 -10.70 10.52 1.11
CA ASP A 31 -9.64 11.54 1.03
C ASP A 31 -8.43 11.17 1.91
N ASN A 32 -7.23 11.27 1.36
CA ASN A 32 -5.97 11.03 2.06
C ASN A 32 -5.04 12.26 2.10
N ASN A 33 -5.55 13.43 1.74
CA ASN A 33 -4.75 14.63 1.49
C ASN A 33 -4.03 15.10 2.76
N SER A 34 -4.69 15.03 3.91
CA SER A 34 -4.11 15.41 5.21
C SER A 34 -2.89 14.56 5.58
N LEU A 35 -2.96 13.24 5.39
CA LEU A 35 -1.83 12.34 5.62
C LEU A 35 -0.69 12.64 4.65
N ILE A 36 -1.01 12.81 3.37
CA ILE A 36 -0.01 13.11 2.34
C ILE A 36 0.69 14.45 2.61
N ASN A 37 -0.04 15.48 3.04
CA ASN A 37 0.54 16.77 3.41
C ASN A 37 1.47 16.63 4.62
N TYR A 38 1.09 15.87 5.63
CA TYR A 38 1.93 15.58 6.79
C TYR A 38 3.26 14.93 6.37
N CYS A 39 3.21 13.89 5.51
CA CYS A 39 4.41 13.25 4.97
C CYS A 39 5.28 14.21 4.14
N ASP A 40 4.65 14.98 3.25
CA ASP A 40 5.32 15.96 2.39
C ASP A 40 6.03 17.06 3.19
N GLU A 41 5.40 17.57 4.25
CA GLU A 41 6.03 18.54 5.15
C GLU A 41 7.27 18.00 5.86
N ILE A 42 7.21 16.76 6.37
CA ILE A 42 8.38 16.12 6.99
C ILE A 42 9.52 16.04 5.97
N LEU A 43 9.24 15.59 4.75
CA LEU A 43 10.25 15.39 3.72
C LEU A 43 10.83 16.73 3.22
N LYS A 44 9.97 17.74 2.99
CA LYS A 44 10.39 19.11 2.60
C LYS A 44 11.25 19.78 3.66
N LYS A 45 10.91 19.64 4.95
CA LYS A 45 11.73 20.15 6.07
C LYS A 45 13.15 19.55 6.06
N ASN A 46 13.33 18.37 5.47
CA ASN A 46 14.61 17.71 5.30
C ASN A 46 15.26 17.95 3.92
N GLY A 47 14.73 18.89 3.13
CA GLY A 47 15.31 19.30 1.84
C GLY A 47 14.90 18.42 0.65
N ALA A 48 13.86 17.60 0.78
CA ALA A 48 13.34 16.85 -0.35
C ALA A 48 12.59 17.76 -1.33
N SER A 49 12.79 17.54 -2.62
CA SER A 49 11.85 18.01 -3.65
C SER A 49 10.73 17.00 -3.81
N SER A 50 9.50 17.45 -4.04
CA SER A 50 8.36 16.55 -4.16
C SER A 50 7.33 17.02 -5.18
N PHE A 51 6.52 16.09 -5.67
CA PHE A 51 5.32 16.36 -6.44
C PHE A 51 4.21 15.38 -6.05
N LYS A 52 2.98 15.76 -6.38
CA LYS A 52 1.77 14.97 -6.10
C LYS A 52 1.06 14.63 -7.40
N THR A 53 0.45 13.46 -7.44
CA THR A 53 -0.53 13.09 -8.48
C THR A 53 -1.86 12.78 -7.82
N TYR A 54 -2.93 12.90 -8.58
CA TYR A 54 -4.30 12.89 -8.06
C TYR A 54 -5.14 11.88 -8.84
N ASP A 55 -6.16 11.34 -8.20
CA ASP A 55 -7.28 10.72 -8.90
C ASP A 55 -8.08 11.75 -9.70
N GLU A 56 -9.07 11.27 -10.47
CA GLU A 56 -9.93 12.13 -11.30
C GLU A 56 -10.72 13.15 -10.46
N GLU A 57 -11.15 12.77 -9.26
CA GLU A 57 -11.91 13.63 -8.34
C GLU A 57 -11.02 14.57 -7.49
N LYS A 58 -9.70 14.42 -7.57
CA LYS A 58 -8.70 15.15 -6.75
C LYS A 58 -8.85 14.99 -5.23
N LYS A 59 -9.50 13.91 -4.79
CA LYS A 59 -9.62 13.56 -3.36
C LYS A 59 -8.46 12.69 -2.90
N ARG A 60 -7.97 11.83 -3.79
CA ARG A 60 -6.93 10.86 -3.48
C ARG A 60 -5.64 11.28 -4.12
N VAL A 61 -4.57 11.23 -3.34
CA VAL A 61 -3.31 11.88 -3.65
C VAL A 61 -2.17 10.90 -3.46
N ASN A 62 -1.32 10.75 -4.47
CA ASN A 62 0.00 10.13 -4.31
C ASN A 62 1.04 11.21 -4.01
N LEU A 63 2.09 10.84 -3.28
CA LEU A 63 3.27 11.66 -3.06
C LEU A 63 4.50 10.96 -3.62
N PHE A 64 5.29 11.69 -4.40
CA PHE A 64 6.66 11.29 -4.71
C PHE A 64 7.63 12.39 -4.28
N ALA A 65 8.60 12.03 -3.44
CA ALA A 65 9.59 12.95 -2.91
C ALA A 65 10.99 12.39 -3.06
N SER A 66 11.96 13.25 -3.34
CA SER A 66 13.35 12.89 -3.60
C SER A 66 14.29 13.68 -2.69
N LEU A 67 15.07 12.97 -1.88
CA LEU A 67 16.29 13.48 -1.29
C LEU A 67 17.44 13.23 -2.26
N LYS A 68 17.94 14.32 -2.88
CA LYS A 68 19.02 14.25 -3.85
C LYS A 68 20.36 13.96 -3.18
N SER A 69 21.12 13.06 -3.79
CA SER A 69 22.51 12.85 -3.44
C SER A 69 23.32 14.14 -3.61
N LYS A 70 24.18 14.46 -2.64
CA LYS A 70 25.14 15.58 -2.76
C LYS A 70 26.29 15.24 -3.72
N LYS A 71 26.47 13.96 -4.04
CA LYS A 71 27.44 13.47 -5.01
C LYS A 71 26.76 13.10 -6.31
N THR A 72 27.32 13.55 -7.43
CA THR A 72 27.00 13.00 -8.74
C THR A 72 27.41 11.53 -8.76
N SER A 73 26.48 10.64 -9.04
CA SER A 73 26.70 9.20 -9.04
C SER A 73 25.79 8.55 -10.06
N ASN A 74 26.30 7.54 -10.78
CA ASN A 74 25.54 6.75 -11.74
C ASN A 74 24.75 5.60 -11.07
N LYS A 75 24.69 5.57 -9.74
CA LYS A 75 23.98 4.54 -9.00
C LYS A 75 22.47 4.76 -9.08
N LYS A 76 21.73 3.67 -9.28
CA LYS A 76 20.27 3.70 -9.29
C LYS A 76 19.73 4.23 -7.94
N PRO A 77 18.71 5.09 -7.96
CA PRO A 77 18.09 5.58 -6.74
C PRO A 77 17.39 4.42 -6.00
N ILE A 78 17.24 4.56 -4.68
CA ILE A 78 16.40 3.67 -3.89
C ILE A 78 15.04 4.35 -3.71
N ILE A 79 13.96 3.60 -3.89
CA ILE A 79 12.59 4.05 -3.68
C ILE A 79 12.02 3.27 -2.50
N PHE A 80 11.66 3.96 -1.43
CA PHE A 80 10.82 3.41 -0.38
C PHE A 80 9.37 3.62 -0.79
N SER A 81 8.66 2.52 -1.03
CA SER A 81 7.27 2.54 -1.47
C SER A 81 6.36 2.02 -0.37
N GLY A 82 5.25 2.73 -0.15
CA GLY A 82 4.19 2.24 0.72
C GLY A 82 2.84 2.88 0.41
N HIS A 83 1.77 2.15 0.66
CA HIS A 83 0.41 2.67 0.53
C HIS A 83 -0.03 3.37 1.82
N THR A 84 -0.89 4.37 1.68
CA THR A 84 -1.33 5.24 2.77
C THR A 84 -2.77 4.98 3.18
N ASP A 85 -3.51 4.28 2.33
CA ASP A 85 -4.87 3.86 2.61
C ASP A 85 -4.90 2.68 3.58
N VAL A 86 -6.09 2.39 4.10
CA VAL A 86 -6.32 1.27 5.00
C VAL A 86 -7.70 0.69 4.73
N VAL A 87 -7.84 -0.62 4.92
CA VAL A 87 -9.17 -1.25 4.86
C VAL A 87 -10.12 -0.71 5.94
N PRO A 88 -11.45 -0.79 5.71
CA PRO A 88 -12.46 -0.45 6.71
C PRO A 88 -12.27 -1.15 8.06
N VAL A 89 -12.78 -0.52 9.11
CA VAL A 89 -12.69 -1.04 10.48
C VAL A 89 -13.82 -2.06 10.73
N SER A 90 -13.46 -3.22 11.28
CA SER A 90 -14.41 -4.22 11.75
C SER A 90 -15.04 -3.85 13.11
N LYS A 91 -16.16 -4.46 13.48
CA LYS A 91 -16.92 -4.09 14.70
C LYS A 91 -16.28 -4.51 16.03
N ASN A 92 -15.19 -5.27 16.03
CA ASN A 92 -14.66 -5.98 17.21
C ASN A 92 -13.38 -5.38 17.81
N TRP A 93 -13.20 -4.06 17.74
CA TRP A 93 -12.04 -3.42 18.36
C TRP A 93 -12.25 -3.20 19.87
N SER A 94 -11.23 -3.50 20.67
CA SER A 94 -11.22 -3.21 22.12
C SER A 94 -10.81 -1.77 22.45
N THR A 95 -10.32 -1.04 21.46
CA THR A 95 -9.85 0.36 21.55
C THR A 95 -10.30 1.12 20.31
N ASP A 96 -10.19 2.45 20.28
CA ASP A 96 -10.43 3.18 19.04
C ASP A 96 -9.36 2.78 17.99
N PRO A 97 -9.76 2.30 16.79
CA PRO A 97 -8.84 1.89 15.73
C PRO A 97 -7.96 3.02 15.20
N PHE A 98 -8.39 4.28 15.31
CA PHE A 98 -7.64 5.45 14.83
C PHE A 98 -6.97 6.22 15.97
N VAL A 99 -6.90 5.63 17.17
CA VAL A 99 -6.08 6.13 18.27
C VAL A 99 -5.04 5.07 18.61
N ALA A 100 -3.77 5.37 18.33
CA ALA A 100 -2.70 4.43 18.58
C ALA A 100 -2.63 4.06 20.08
N THR A 101 -2.82 2.78 20.38
CA THR A 101 -2.73 2.25 21.75
C THR A 101 -1.46 1.43 21.88
N ILE A 102 -0.54 1.87 22.74
CA ILE A 102 0.71 1.13 23.01
C ILE A 102 0.50 0.24 24.23
N LYS A 103 0.64 -1.07 24.05
CA LYS A 103 0.48 -2.06 25.13
C LYS A 103 1.37 -3.27 24.87
N ASN A 104 2.11 -3.70 25.90
CA ASN A 104 2.99 -4.86 25.85
C ASN A 104 3.94 -4.82 24.63
N GLU A 105 4.63 -3.68 24.45
CA GLU A 105 5.59 -3.44 23.35
C GLU A 105 4.98 -3.52 21.93
N LYS A 106 3.65 -3.51 21.84
CA LYS A 106 2.92 -3.48 20.57
C LYS A 106 2.15 -2.19 20.46
N ILE A 107 2.00 -1.71 19.23
CA ILE A 107 1.14 -0.59 18.88
C ILE A 107 -0.09 -1.14 18.16
N TYR A 108 -1.27 -0.83 18.69
CA TYR A 108 -2.55 -1.22 18.13
C TYR A 108 -3.20 0.01 17.50
N GLY A 109 -3.60 -0.13 16.24
CA GLY A 109 -4.27 0.89 15.45
C GLY A 109 -4.39 0.44 14.00
N ARG A 110 -5.45 0.88 13.31
CA ARG A 110 -5.65 0.59 11.89
C ARG A 110 -4.52 1.23 11.08
N GLY A 111 -3.88 0.44 10.24
CA GLY A 111 -2.71 0.87 9.48
C GLY A 111 -1.37 0.63 10.16
N SER A 112 -1.35 0.28 11.46
CA SER A 112 -0.09 0.11 12.21
C SER A 112 0.85 -0.93 11.61
N CYS A 113 0.30 -2.08 11.22
CA CYS A 113 1.02 -3.17 10.55
C CYS A 113 1.02 -2.97 9.02
N ASP A 114 -0.14 -2.66 8.45
CA ASP A 114 -0.39 -2.62 7.00
C ASP A 114 -0.92 -1.23 6.57
N MET A 115 -0.08 -0.35 6.04
CA MET A 115 1.40 -0.43 6.09
C MET A 115 2.07 0.86 6.60
N LYS A 116 1.33 1.67 7.36
CA LYS A 116 1.80 2.96 7.92
C LYS A 116 3.03 2.81 8.82
N GLY A 117 3.24 1.64 9.42
CA GLY A 117 4.45 1.33 10.19
C GLY A 117 5.74 1.52 9.39
N PHE A 118 5.79 1.02 8.15
CA PHE A 118 6.94 1.20 7.27
C PHE A 118 7.13 2.66 6.86
N ILE A 119 6.03 3.36 6.53
CA ILE A 119 6.06 4.79 6.21
C ILE A 119 6.65 5.58 7.38
N ALA A 120 6.21 5.30 8.61
CA ALA A 120 6.73 5.95 9.80
C ALA A 120 8.24 5.73 9.99
N CYS A 121 8.72 4.50 9.79
CA CYS A 121 10.15 4.19 9.86
C CYS A 121 10.96 4.95 8.80
N THR A 122 10.51 4.95 7.55
CA THR A 122 11.23 5.63 6.45
C THR A 122 11.24 7.15 6.64
N LEU A 123 10.15 7.75 7.10
CA LEU A 123 10.07 9.17 7.47
C LEU A 123 10.97 9.51 8.66
N ALA A 124 11.04 8.64 9.68
CA ALA A 124 11.93 8.84 10.83
C ALA A 124 13.41 8.84 10.43
N TYR A 125 13.78 8.11 9.39
CA TYR A 125 15.13 8.08 8.82
C TYR A 125 15.43 9.22 7.82
N ALA A 126 14.41 9.93 7.31
CA ALA A 126 14.61 11.01 6.34
C ALA A 126 15.63 12.08 6.77
N PRO A 127 15.67 12.56 8.04
CA PRO A 127 16.70 13.50 8.50
C PRO A 127 18.13 12.93 8.45
N ILE A 128 18.27 11.62 8.64
CA ILE A 128 19.57 10.94 8.59
C ILE A 128 20.03 10.86 7.14
N PHE A 129 19.15 10.46 6.23
CA PHE A 129 19.43 10.45 4.80
C PHE A 129 19.85 11.84 4.29
N ALA A 130 19.15 12.89 4.69
CA ALA A 130 19.47 14.27 4.30
C ALA A 130 20.84 14.77 4.80
N LYS A 131 21.26 14.34 6.00
CA LYS A 131 22.56 14.70 6.59
C LYS A 131 23.70 13.84 6.08
N THR A 132 23.41 12.60 5.66
CA THR A 132 24.40 11.64 5.19
C THR A 132 24.90 12.01 3.79
N ASN A 133 26.17 11.73 3.51
CA ASN A 133 26.76 11.91 2.19
C ASN A 133 26.44 10.70 1.29
N LEU A 134 25.16 10.60 0.92
CA LEU A 134 24.63 9.51 0.10
C LEU A 134 25.34 9.42 -1.25
N ASP A 135 25.38 8.21 -1.81
CA ASP A 135 25.95 7.92 -3.13
C ASP A 135 24.89 7.73 -4.21
N ARG A 136 23.62 8.00 -3.89
CA ARG A 136 22.44 7.85 -4.75
C ARG A 136 21.27 8.63 -4.14
N ASP A 137 20.27 8.94 -4.96
CA ASP A 137 19.05 9.57 -4.47
C ASP A 137 18.22 8.57 -3.65
N ILE A 138 17.55 9.09 -2.62
CA ILE A 138 16.54 8.36 -1.85
C ILE A 138 15.18 8.97 -2.18
N ASN A 139 14.31 8.14 -2.74
CA ASN A 139 12.97 8.52 -3.12
C ASN A 139 11.96 7.89 -2.16
N PHE A 140 10.88 8.61 -1.90
CA PHE A 140 9.73 8.16 -1.13
C PHE A 140 8.54 8.19 -2.08
N SER A 141 7.83 7.06 -2.18
CA SER A 141 6.67 6.88 -3.05
C SER A 141 5.50 6.42 -2.19
N PHE A 142 4.60 7.33 -1.89
CA PHE A 142 3.41 7.03 -1.09
C PHE A 142 2.17 7.06 -1.95
N THR A 143 1.49 5.92 -2.04
CA THR A 143 0.34 5.74 -2.94
C THR A 143 -0.98 5.60 -2.19
N PHE A 144 -2.09 5.78 -2.91
CA PHE A 144 -3.44 5.51 -2.44
C PHE A 144 -4.05 4.30 -3.16
N ASP A 145 -5.10 3.75 -2.53
CA ASP A 145 -5.96 2.67 -3.00
C ASP A 145 -5.22 1.43 -3.49
N GLU A 146 -4.22 0.98 -2.72
CA GLU A 146 -3.60 -0.34 -2.92
C GLU A 146 -4.63 -1.45 -2.62
N GLU A 147 -5.31 -1.33 -1.48
CA GLU A 147 -6.20 -2.33 -0.88
C GLU A 147 -7.50 -2.60 -1.66
N THR A 148 -7.73 -1.88 -2.77
CA THR A 148 -8.91 -2.04 -3.62
C THR A 148 -8.55 -2.49 -5.03
N ALA A 149 -7.72 -1.75 -5.74
CA ALA A 149 -7.36 -2.06 -7.12
C ALA A 149 -6.01 -1.45 -7.56
N CYS A 150 -5.15 -1.08 -6.60
CA CYS A 150 -3.89 -0.38 -6.85
C CYS A 150 -4.05 0.86 -7.74
N GLN A 151 -5.10 1.68 -7.55
CA GLN A 151 -5.45 2.75 -8.50
C GLN A 151 -4.40 3.87 -8.55
N GLY A 152 -3.76 4.17 -7.41
CA GLY A 152 -2.78 5.26 -7.32
C GLY A 152 -1.46 4.97 -8.04
N ALA A 153 -0.96 3.74 -7.98
CA ALA A 153 0.38 3.39 -8.49
C ALA A 153 0.54 3.59 -10.01
N PRO A 154 -0.39 3.15 -10.89
CA PRO A 154 -0.31 3.40 -12.33
C PRO A 154 -0.27 4.89 -12.68
N ILE A 155 -1.05 5.72 -11.99
CA ILE A 155 -1.08 7.18 -12.19
C ILE A 155 0.30 7.77 -11.88
N LEU A 156 0.89 7.39 -10.74
CA LEU A 156 2.21 7.86 -10.35
C LEU A 156 3.31 7.37 -11.31
N ILE A 157 3.28 6.09 -11.72
CA ILE A 157 4.23 5.52 -12.68
C ILE A 157 4.20 6.28 -14.01
N ASN A 158 3.01 6.64 -14.50
CA ASN A 158 2.88 7.43 -15.72
C ASN A 158 3.51 8.82 -15.58
N GLU A 159 3.33 9.48 -14.44
CA GLU A 159 3.96 10.78 -14.19
C GLU A 159 5.48 10.68 -14.02
N LEU A 160 5.98 9.63 -13.37
CA LEU A 160 7.42 9.36 -13.24
C LEU A 160 8.07 9.20 -14.63
N LYS A 161 7.44 8.45 -15.54
CA LYS A 161 7.90 8.30 -16.92
C LYS A 161 7.95 9.64 -17.66
N LYS A 162 6.93 10.49 -17.52
CA LYS A 162 6.90 11.85 -18.11
C LYS A 162 8.03 12.73 -17.59
N LYS A 163 8.39 12.58 -16.32
CA LYS A 163 9.51 13.30 -15.68
C LYS A 163 10.88 12.65 -15.92
N GLY A 164 10.96 11.59 -16.73
CA GLY A 164 12.21 10.89 -17.04
C GLY A 164 12.76 10.00 -15.91
N ILE A 165 11.97 9.71 -14.89
CA ILE A 165 12.36 8.82 -13.78
C ILE A 165 12.00 7.39 -14.17
N ASN A 166 12.95 6.72 -14.83
CA ASN A 166 12.69 5.43 -15.50
C ASN A 166 13.41 4.22 -14.85
N SER A 167 14.14 4.43 -13.75
CA SER A 167 14.87 3.34 -13.08
C SER A 167 15.06 3.60 -11.58
N GLY A 168 15.08 2.52 -10.80
CA GLY A 168 15.30 2.55 -9.36
C GLY A 168 15.28 1.14 -8.76
N ILE A 169 15.73 1.02 -7.52
CA ILE A 169 15.53 -0.16 -6.67
C ILE A 169 14.35 0.16 -5.77
N CYS A 170 13.22 -0.51 -5.95
CA CYS A 170 12.03 -0.28 -5.15
C CYS A 170 11.97 -1.27 -3.98
N ILE A 171 11.81 -0.75 -2.77
CA ILE A 171 11.57 -1.52 -1.55
C ILE A 171 10.14 -1.20 -1.13
N VAL A 172 9.25 -2.18 -1.28
CA VAL A 172 7.86 -2.11 -0.81
C VAL A 172 7.81 -2.66 0.61
N GLY A 173 7.33 -1.86 1.54
CA GLY A 173 7.43 -2.12 2.97
C GLY A 173 6.36 -2.99 3.61
N GLU A 174 5.78 -3.93 2.87
CA GLU A 174 4.71 -4.80 3.36
C GLU A 174 5.14 -5.63 4.60
N PRO A 175 4.19 -6.03 5.48
CA PRO A 175 4.50 -6.73 6.72
C PRO A 175 4.86 -8.21 6.49
N THR A 176 6.01 -8.46 5.87
CA THR A 176 6.53 -9.80 5.52
C THR A 176 7.29 -10.48 6.67
N ASN A 177 7.24 -9.91 7.89
CA ASN A 177 8.05 -10.33 9.03
C ASN A 177 9.57 -10.32 8.72
N MET A 178 10.04 -9.25 8.05
CA MET A 178 11.43 -9.04 7.62
C MET A 178 11.96 -10.05 6.59
N LYS A 179 11.08 -10.82 5.95
CA LYS A 179 11.46 -11.71 4.85
C LYS A 179 11.43 -10.95 3.53
N ILE A 180 12.43 -11.22 2.69
CA ILE A 180 12.42 -10.72 1.31
C ILE A 180 11.37 -11.50 0.53
N VAL A 181 10.46 -10.77 -0.10
CA VAL A 181 9.46 -11.29 -1.04
C VAL A 181 9.71 -10.59 -2.35
N ASP A 182 10.23 -11.31 -3.35
CA ASP A 182 10.62 -10.79 -4.66
C ASP A 182 9.64 -11.18 -5.77
N ALA A 183 8.60 -11.96 -5.44
CA ALA A 183 7.45 -12.19 -6.31
C ALA A 183 6.14 -12.38 -5.53
N HIS A 184 5.05 -12.12 -6.23
CA HIS A 184 3.68 -12.30 -5.76
C HIS A 184 2.78 -12.74 -6.92
N LYS A 185 1.63 -13.33 -6.60
CA LYS A 185 0.64 -13.71 -7.60
C LYS A 185 -0.07 -12.46 -8.12
N GLY A 186 -0.38 -12.44 -9.42
CA GLY A 186 -1.35 -11.50 -9.95
C GLY A 186 -2.76 -11.80 -9.43
N CYS A 187 -3.63 -10.80 -9.45
CA CYS A 187 -5.04 -10.93 -9.12
C CYS A 187 -5.90 -10.44 -10.30
N TYR A 188 -6.98 -11.18 -10.57
CA TYR A 188 -8.07 -10.71 -11.43
C TYR A 188 -9.36 -10.82 -10.65
N GLU A 189 -10.12 -9.74 -10.63
CA GLU A 189 -11.44 -9.70 -10.03
C GLU A 189 -12.49 -9.59 -11.13
N TYR A 190 -13.48 -10.50 -11.08
CA TYR A 190 -14.57 -10.55 -12.05
C TYR A 190 -15.90 -10.39 -11.33
N THR A 191 -16.74 -9.50 -11.84
CA THR A 191 -18.15 -9.42 -11.43
C THR A 191 -19.00 -10.17 -12.46
N THR A 192 -19.76 -11.17 -12.02
CA THR A 192 -20.65 -11.96 -12.89
C THR A 192 -22.09 -11.77 -12.46
N HIS A 193 -22.96 -11.34 -13.39
CA HIS A 193 -24.38 -11.15 -13.15
C HIS A 193 -25.18 -12.32 -13.73
N PHE A 194 -26.14 -12.83 -12.95
CA PHE A 194 -27.06 -13.89 -13.37
C PHE A 194 -28.47 -13.32 -13.41
N GLU A 195 -29.06 -13.33 -14.60
CA GLU A 195 -30.45 -12.95 -14.82
C GLU A 195 -31.29 -14.21 -15.07
N GLY A 196 -32.46 -14.25 -14.45
CA GLY A 196 -33.41 -15.35 -14.57
C GLY A 196 -34.73 -14.88 -15.17
N LEU A 197 -35.59 -15.81 -15.53
CA LEU A 197 -36.94 -15.52 -15.98
C LEU A 197 -37.90 -15.66 -14.80
N ALA A 198 -38.63 -14.60 -14.46
CA ALA A 198 -39.61 -14.63 -13.37
C ALA A 198 -40.74 -15.62 -13.68
N GLY A 199 -41.09 -16.47 -12.71
CA GLY A 199 -42.17 -17.45 -12.81
C GLY A 199 -43.03 -17.45 -11.55
N HIS A 200 -44.30 -17.86 -11.69
CA HIS A 200 -45.19 -18.02 -10.53
C HIS A 200 -44.68 -19.15 -9.64
N GLY A 201 -44.66 -18.97 -8.32
CA GLY A 201 -44.09 -19.96 -7.39
C GLY A 201 -44.73 -21.36 -7.43
N SER A 202 -45.97 -21.47 -7.94
CA SER A 202 -46.65 -22.75 -8.17
C SER A 202 -46.37 -23.41 -9.54
N LYS A 203 -45.65 -22.73 -10.43
CA LYS A 203 -45.24 -23.21 -11.77
C LYS A 203 -43.76 -22.88 -12.02
N PRO A 204 -42.84 -23.39 -11.18
CA PRO A 204 -41.42 -23.06 -11.26
C PRO A 204 -40.80 -23.41 -12.62
N GLU A 205 -41.32 -24.42 -13.32
CA GLU A 205 -40.89 -24.84 -14.65
C GLU A 205 -41.08 -23.79 -15.74
N LYS A 206 -41.90 -22.76 -15.48
CA LYS A 206 -42.13 -21.63 -16.40
C LYS A 206 -41.18 -20.46 -16.17
N GLY A 207 -40.37 -20.51 -15.11
CA GLY A 207 -39.32 -19.54 -14.82
C GLY A 207 -37.93 -20.14 -15.00
N VAL A 208 -36.92 -19.31 -14.81
CA VAL A 208 -35.50 -19.71 -14.73
C VAL A 208 -34.93 -19.09 -13.47
N ASN A 209 -34.56 -19.93 -12.51
CA ASN A 209 -33.99 -19.46 -11.25
C ASN A 209 -32.51 -19.11 -11.44
N ALA A 210 -32.20 -17.81 -11.45
CA ALA A 210 -30.83 -17.31 -11.56
C ALA A 210 -29.89 -17.91 -10.49
N VAL A 211 -30.40 -18.18 -9.29
CA VAL A 211 -29.60 -18.73 -8.18
C VAL A 211 -29.12 -20.15 -8.48
N GLU A 212 -29.92 -20.98 -9.14
CA GLU A 212 -29.51 -22.34 -9.50
C GLU A 212 -28.32 -22.34 -10.47
N PHE A 213 -28.33 -21.43 -11.44
CA PHE A 213 -27.23 -21.28 -12.39
C PHE A 213 -26.00 -20.64 -11.75
N ALA A 214 -26.19 -19.67 -10.83
CA ALA A 214 -25.10 -19.12 -10.03
C ALA A 214 -24.40 -20.21 -9.19
N VAL A 215 -25.17 -21.12 -8.57
CA VAL A 215 -24.61 -22.26 -7.82
C VAL A 215 -23.81 -23.18 -8.73
N ARG A 216 -24.32 -23.52 -9.92
CA ARG A 216 -23.59 -24.34 -10.90
C ARG A 216 -22.28 -23.69 -11.33
N TYR A 217 -22.30 -22.38 -11.57
CA TYR A 217 -21.10 -21.62 -11.92
C TYR A 217 -20.07 -21.62 -10.79
N ILE A 218 -20.50 -21.35 -9.54
CA ILE A 218 -19.61 -21.35 -8.36
C ILE A 218 -18.99 -22.74 -8.15
N ASN A 219 -19.77 -23.82 -8.31
CA ASN A 219 -19.24 -25.18 -8.25
C ASN A 219 -18.14 -25.39 -9.29
N LYS A 220 -18.34 -24.90 -10.52
CA LYS A 220 -17.31 -25.01 -11.56
C LYS A 220 -16.05 -24.20 -11.24
N LEU A 221 -16.19 -23.02 -10.63
CA LEU A 221 -15.04 -22.24 -10.16
C LEU A 221 -14.27 -22.95 -9.05
N MET A 222 -14.97 -23.63 -8.13
CA MET A 222 -14.31 -24.42 -7.08
C MET A 222 -13.55 -25.62 -7.65
N GLU A 223 -14.09 -26.31 -8.66
CA GLU A 223 -13.36 -27.34 -9.40
C GLU A 223 -12.13 -26.77 -10.09
N LEU A 224 -12.29 -25.64 -10.80
CA LEU A 224 -11.20 -24.97 -11.51
C LEU A 224 -10.07 -24.58 -10.56
N ARG A 225 -10.39 -24.09 -9.35
CA ARG A 225 -9.39 -23.77 -8.32
C ARG A 225 -8.50 -24.97 -7.99
N GLU A 226 -9.08 -26.16 -7.85
CA GLU A 226 -8.28 -27.36 -7.54
C GLU A 226 -7.40 -27.77 -8.72
N THR A 227 -7.91 -27.67 -9.95
CA THR A 227 -7.11 -27.87 -11.17
C THR A 227 -5.93 -26.89 -11.25
N LEU A 228 -6.17 -25.60 -10.95
CA LEU A 228 -5.13 -24.57 -11.02
C LEU A 228 -4.04 -24.76 -9.96
N LYS A 229 -4.35 -25.27 -8.77
CA LYS A 229 -3.33 -25.62 -7.76
C LYS A 229 -2.36 -26.68 -8.27
N ALA A 230 -2.84 -27.66 -9.03
CA ALA A 230 -2.02 -28.72 -9.61
C ALA A 230 -1.15 -28.24 -10.78
N ASN A 231 -1.50 -27.12 -11.41
CA ASN A 231 -0.81 -26.55 -12.57
C ASN A 231 0.37 -25.64 -12.21
N ALA A 232 0.86 -25.68 -10.96
CA ALA A 232 2.09 -24.98 -10.60
C ALA A 232 3.22 -25.45 -11.55
N PRO A 233 3.92 -24.54 -12.27
CA PRO A 233 4.99 -24.93 -13.16
C PRO A 233 6.06 -25.70 -12.38
N LYS A 234 6.50 -26.86 -12.89
CA LYS A 234 7.50 -27.72 -12.22
C LYS A 234 8.81 -26.99 -11.92
N ASP A 235 9.13 -25.98 -12.74
CA ASP A 235 10.32 -25.15 -12.64
C ASP A 235 9.99 -23.72 -12.19
N CYS A 236 8.85 -23.52 -11.53
CA CYS A 236 8.57 -22.24 -10.90
C CYS A 236 9.57 -22.05 -9.75
N ILE A 237 10.35 -20.97 -9.80
CA ILE A 237 11.23 -20.58 -8.68
C ILE A 237 10.43 -20.05 -7.47
N PHE A 238 9.09 -20.00 -7.56
CA PHE A 238 8.13 -19.54 -6.56
C PHE A 238 7.07 -20.59 -6.25
#